data_AF-A0A7W2MMQ2-F1
#
_entry.id   AF-A0A7W2MMQ2-F1
#
_cell.length_a   1.000
_cell.length_b   1.000
_cell.length_c   1.000
_cell.angle_alpha   90.00
_cell.angle_beta   90.00
_cell.angle_gamma   90.00
#
_symmetry.space_group_name_H-M   'P 1'
#
loop_
_entity.id
_entity.type
_entity.pdbx_description
1 polymer ?
#
loop_
_entity_poly.entity_id
_entity_poly.type
_entity_poly.pdbx_seq_one_letter_code
_entity_poly.pdbx_strand_id
1 'polypeptide(L)'
;MLIINGTAELMKDNGSFQKGDRHEFNMFSVNMPLEDQLIQIEDYLVTRGWDNIEVTNNGIVEDLNDIEHAVLKAAYEKAKNEGFAVTVNNQALI
;
A
#
# COMPACT_ATOMS: atom_id res chain seq x y z
N MET A 1 6.57 1.70 12.75
CA MET A 1 5.90 0.87 11.74
C MET A 1 6.49 1.22 10.38
N LEU A 2 6.74 0.23 9.52
CA LEU A 2 7.22 0.49 8.16
C LEU A 2 6.08 1.12 7.34
N ILE A 3 6.37 2.21 6.63
CA ILE A 3 5.52 2.76 5.57
C ILE A 3 6.21 2.59 4.24
N ILE A 4 5.45 2.18 3.23
CA ILE A 4 5.91 1.92 1.86
C ILE A 4 4.99 2.69 0.94
N ASN A 5 5.58 3.48 0.06
CA ASN A 5 4.88 4.24 -0.95
C ASN A 5 5.31 3.73 -2.32
N GLY A 6 4.35 3.63 -3.24
CA GLY A 6 4.65 3.13 -4.56
C GLY A 6 3.47 3.28 -5.51
N THR A 7 3.59 2.66 -6.66
CA THR A 7 2.53 2.55 -7.64
C THR A 7 2.29 1.10 -8.02
N ALA A 8 1.06 0.78 -8.41
CA ALA A 8 0.72 -0.54 -8.95
C ALA A 8 -0.33 -0.38 -10.05
N GLU A 9 -0.30 -1.30 -11.01
CA GLU A 9 -1.24 -1.38 -12.11
C GLU A 9 -2.37 -2.36 -11.80
N LEU A 10 -3.61 -1.97 -12.10
CA LEU A 10 -4.74 -2.86 -11.92
C LEU A 10 -4.85 -3.85 -13.10
N MET A 11 -4.76 -5.15 -12.82
CA MET A 11 -4.78 -6.19 -13.85
C MET A 11 -6.18 -6.69 -14.21
N LYS A 12 -7.21 -6.29 -13.44
CA LYS A 12 -8.60 -6.71 -13.63
C LYS A 12 -9.54 -5.56 -13.32
N ASP A 13 -10.53 -5.33 -14.18
CA ASP A 13 -11.58 -4.35 -13.88
C ASP A 13 -12.26 -4.72 -12.55
N ASN A 14 -12.41 -3.72 -11.69
CA ASN A 14 -13.36 -3.78 -10.60
C ASN A 14 -14.19 -2.51 -10.69
N GLY A 15 -15.48 -2.52 -10.34
CA GLY A 15 -16.38 -1.39 -10.63
C GLY A 15 -15.95 0.00 -10.10
N SER A 16 -14.88 0.11 -9.31
CA SER A 16 -14.28 1.37 -8.85
C SER A 16 -12.98 1.78 -9.57
N PHE A 17 -12.36 0.89 -10.37
CA PHE A 17 -11.07 1.11 -11.01
C PHE A 17 -10.98 0.45 -12.40
N GLN A 18 -10.32 1.10 -13.35
CA GLN A 18 -10.15 0.57 -14.71
C GLN A 18 -8.91 -0.30 -14.82
N LYS A 19 -9.01 -1.42 -15.52
CA LYS A 19 -7.87 -2.27 -15.85
C LYS A 19 -6.84 -1.48 -16.68
N GLY A 20 -5.57 -1.63 -16.32
CA GLY A 20 -4.45 -0.95 -16.95
C GLY A 20 -4.12 0.39 -16.31
N ASP A 21 -5.01 0.93 -15.47
CA ASP A 21 -4.72 2.14 -14.72
C ASP A 21 -3.68 1.87 -13.65
N ARG A 22 -2.75 2.81 -13.53
CA ARG A 22 -1.73 2.82 -12.48
C ARG A 22 -2.16 3.75 -11.37
N HIS A 23 -2.07 3.28 -10.13
CA HIS A 23 -2.47 4.04 -8.95
C HIS A 23 -1.35 4.09 -7.93
N GLU A 24 -1.25 5.21 -7.22
CA GLU A 24 -0.42 5.31 -6.04
C GLU A 24 -1.01 4.47 -4.91
N PHE A 25 -0.15 3.80 -4.16
CA PHE A 25 -0.53 3.13 -2.93
C PHE A 25 0.37 3.57 -1.77
N ASN A 26 -0.20 3.48 -0.56
CA ASN A 26 0.55 3.54 0.68
C ASN A 26 0.25 2.27 1.46
N MET A 27 1.30 1.58 1.91
CA MET A 27 1.19 0.38 2.72
C MET A 27 1.90 0.57 4.04
N PHE A 28 1.23 0.11 5.11
CA PHE A 28 1.82 0.00 6.43
C PHE A 28 2.08 -1.46 6.76
N SER A 29 3.22 -1.74 7.39
CA SER A 29 3.56 -3.07 7.90
C SER A 29 4.22 -2.99 9.27
N VAL A 30 3.81 -3.90 10.17
CA VAL A 30 4.45 -4.07 11.48
C VAL A 30 5.80 -4.77 11.40
N ASN A 31 6.03 -5.52 10.32
CA ASN A 31 7.29 -6.21 10.10
C ASN A 31 8.30 -5.23 9.49
N MET A 32 9.59 -5.54 9.67
CA MET A 32 10.72 -4.77 9.13
C MET A 32 11.97 -5.65 9.13
N PRO A 33 12.95 -5.42 8.23
CA PRO A 33 13.03 -4.34 7.23
C PRO A 33 12.18 -4.62 5.97
N LEU A 34 12.22 -3.73 4.97
CA LEU A 34 11.43 -3.86 3.73
C LEU A 34 11.83 -5.11 2.93
N GLU A 35 13.12 -5.38 2.84
CA GLU A 35 13.72 -6.42 2.00
C GLU A 35 13.17 -7.81 2.36
N ASP A 36 12.93 -8.05 3.64
CA ASP A 36 12.40 -9.32 4.16
C ASP A 36 10.90 -9.51 3.85
N GLN A 37 10.23 -8.47 3.33
CA GLN A 37 8.79 -8.47 3.11
C GLN A 37 8.38 -8.32 1.65
N LEU A 38 9.32 -8.07 0.74
CA LEU A 38 9.02 -7.83 -0.67
C LEU A 38 8.11 -8.92 -1.26
N ILE A 39 8.42 -10.19 -0.97
CA ILE A 39 7.62 -11.35 -1.41
C ILE A 39 6.20 -11.31 -0.84
N GLN A 40 6.04 -10.98 0.43
CA GLN A 40 4.72 -10.93 1.07
C GLN A 40 3.88 -9.75 0.55
N ILE A 41 4.51 -8.61 0.29
CA ILE A 41 3.87 -7.41 -0.26
C ILE A 41 3.40 -7.68 -1.69
N GLU A 42 4.25 -8.30 -2.50
CA GLU A 42 3.93 -8.70 -3.86
C GLU A 42 2.74 -9.66 -3.88
N ASP A 43 2.79 -10.75 -3.10
CA ASP A 43 1.68 -11.71 -3.02
C ASP A 43 0.38 -11.04 -2.54
N TYR A 44 0.48 -10.15 -1.55
CA TYR A 44 -0.67 -9.40 -1.03
C TYR A 44 -1.33 -8.51 -2.11
N LEU A 45 -0.54 -7.84 -2.94
CA LEU A 45 -1.04 -6.95 -3.99
C LEU A 45 -1.59 -7.75 -5.19
N VAL A 46 -0.86 -8.77 -5.63
CA VAL A 46 -1.23 -9.65 -6.76
C VAL A 46 -2.52 -10.40 -6.49
N THR A 47 -2.71 -10.95 -5.28
CA THR A 47 -3.96 -11.61 -4.89
C THR A 47 -5.19 -10.67 -4.92
N ARG A 48 -4.97 -9.36 -4.85
CA ARG A 48 -5.99 -8.31 -4.94
C ARG A 48 -6.13 -7.71 -6.34
N GLY A 49 -5.39 -8.23 -7.32
CA GLY A 49 -5.46 -7.81 -8.72
C GLY A 49 -4.52 -6.66 -9.08
N TRP A 50 -3.57 -6.32 -8.21
CA TRP A 50 -2.55 -5.30 -8.46
C TRP A 50 -1.22 -5.95 -8.85
N ASP A 51 -0.58 -5.46 -9.90
CA ASP A 51 0.70 -5.98 -10.41
C ASP A 51 1.57 -4.81 -10.89
N ASN A 52 2.71 -5.08 -11.53
CA ASN A 52 3.67 -4.09 -12.02
C ASN A 52 4.05 -3.06 -10.93
N ILE A 53 4.27 -3.59 -9.72
CA ILE A 53 4.48 -2.83 -8.48
C ILE A 53 5.83 -2.10 -8.55
N GLU A 54 5.81 -0.80 -8.28
CA GLU A 54 7.00 0.04 -8.20
C GLU A 54 7.04 0.76 -6.86
N VAL A 55 7.98 0.37 -5.99
CA VAL A 55 8.20 1.04 -4.71
C VAL A 55 9.04 2.31 -4.96
N THR A 56 8.49 3.46 -4.59
CA THR A 56 9.14 4.77 -4.81
C THR A 56 9.81 5.29 -3.54
N ASN A 57 9.26 4.99 -2.37
CA ASN A 57 9.81 5.40 -1.09
C ASN A 57 9.44 4.42 0.04
N ASN A 58 10.23 4.39 1.09
CA ASN A 58 9.88 3.73 2.34
C ASN A 58 10.43 4.53 3.54
N GLY A 59 9.85 4.28 4.71
CA GLY A 59 10.29 4.93 5.94
C GLY A 59 9.70 4.30 7.19
N ILE A 60 9.98 4.92 8.33
CA ILE A 60 9.45 4.49 9.62
C ILE A 60 8.52 5.57 10.15
N VAL A 61 7.30 5.19 10.51
CA VAL A 61 6.38 6.01 11.29
C VAL A 61 6.39 5.54 12.73
N GLU A 62 6.88 6.40 13.63
CA GLU A 62 7.00 6.10 15.06
C GLU A 62 5.71 6.43 15.82
N ASP A 63 5.06 7.56 15.52
CA ASP A 63 3.80 7.98 16.14
C ASP A 63 2.67 8.12 15.09
N LEU A 64 1.46 7.68 15.46
CA LEU A 64 0.23 7.91 14.67
C LEU A 64 -0.03 9.42 14.48
N ASN A 65 0.40 10.26 15.44
CA ASN A 65 0.23 11.71 15.37
C ASN A 65 1.01 12.36 14.23
N ASP A 66 2.05 11.69 13.70
CA ASP A 66 2.84 12.15 12.56
C ASP A 66 2.10 11.99 11.22
N ILE A 67 0.99 11.24 11.21
CA ILE A 67 0.14 11.05 10.03
C ILE A 67 -0.95 12.12 10.06
N GLU A 68 -1.11 12.91 9.01
CA GLU A 68 -2.20 13.90 8.95
C GLU A 68 -3.50 13.32 8.35
N HIS A 69 -3.37 12.54 7.27
CA HIS A 69 -4.52 12.03 6.53
C HIS A 69 -5.28 10.92 7.28
N ALA A 70 -6.57 11.13 7.50
CA ALA A 70 -7.43 10.19 8.24
C ALA A 70 -7.45 8.78 7.64
N VAL A 71 -7.41 8.64 6.31
CA VAL A 71 -7.35 7.33 5.62
C VAL A 71 -6.06 6.59 5.95
N LEU A 72 -4.93 7.30 6.01
CA LEU A 72 -3.63 6.72 6.39
C LEU A 72 -3.60 6.36 7.88
N LYS A 73 -4.21 7.16 8.77
CA LYS A 73 -4.38 6.80 10.19
C LYS A 73 -5.16 5.50 10.36
N ALA A 74 -6.27 5.36 9.63
CA ALA A 74 -7.09 4.15 9.67
C ALA A 74 -6.30 2.93 9.18
N ALA A 75 -5.50 3.09 8.13
CA ALA A 75 -4.63 2.02 7.63
C ALA A 75 -3.53 1.65 8.63
N TYR A 76 -2.89 2.61 9.28
CA TYR A 76 -1.90 2.37 10.32
C TYR A 76 -2.49 1.55 11.48
N GLU A 77 -3.66 1.95 11.99
CA GLU A 77 -4.37 1.20 13.04
C GLU A 77 -4.82 -0.19 12.59
N LYS A 78 -5.24 -0.33 11.32
CA LYS A 78 -5.57 -1.63 10.75
C LYS A 78 -4.34 -2.54 10.68
N ALA A 79 -3.20 -2.01 10.24
CA ALA A 79 -1.94 -2.75 10.16
C ALA A 79 -1.45 -3.23 11.54
N LYS A 80 -1.69 -2.47 12.62
CA LYS A 80 -1.39 -2.96 13.99
C LYS A 80 -2.10 -4.27 14.33
N ASN A 81 -3.31 -4.45 13.83
CA ASN A 81 -4.14 -5.62 14.13
C ASN A 81 -3.95 -6.76 13.11
N GLU A 82 -3.79 -6.42 11.84
CA GLU A 82 -3.76 -7.38 10.72
C GLU A 82 -2.34 -7.69 10.21
N GLY A 83 -1.32 -7.00 10.72
CA GLY A 83 0.08 -7.10 10.28
C GLY A 83 0.41 -6.19 9.10
N PHE A 84 -0.54 -5.97 8.19
CA PHE A 84 -0.41 -5.08 7.04
C PHE A 84 -1.71 -4.33 6.75
N ALA A 85 -1.61 -3.17 6.09
CA ALA A 85 -2.76 -2.50 5.50
C ALA A 85 -2.33 -1.66 4.30
N VAL A 86 -3.10 -1.71 3.21
CA VAL A 86 -2.88 -0.90 2.01
C VAL A 86 -3.99 0.13 1.84
N THR A 87 -3.62 1.29 1.31
CA THR A 87 -4.53 2.31 0.78
C THR A 87 -4.12 2.60 -0.65
N VAL A 88 -5.10 2.79 -1.53
CA VAL A 88 -4.87 3.10 -2.94
C VAL A 88 -5.53 4.44 -3.23
N ASN A 89 -4.84 5.31 -3.95
CA ASN A 89 -5.40 6.56 -4.43
C ASN A 89 -6.45 6.25 -5.51
N ASN A 90 -7.68 6.72 -5.32
CA ASN A 90 -8.77 6.48 -6.28
C ASN A 90 -8.53 7.17 -7.63
N GLN A 91 -7.64 8.16 -7.69
CA GLN A 91 -7.24 8.81 -8.93
C GLN A 91 -6.08 8.03 -9.58
N ALA A 92 -6.27 7.65 -10.84
CA ALA A 92 -5.21 7.05 -11.65
C ALA A 92 -4.13 8.09 -12.00
N LEU A 93 -2.91 7.61 -12.19
CA LEU A 93 -1.77 8.37 -12.69
C LEU A 93 -1.83 8.45 -14.23
N ILE A 94 -2.84 9.15 -14.76
CA ILE A 94 -3.02 9.62 -16.16
C ILE A 94 -2.67 8.62 -17.27
#